data_AF-A0A2E8RA46-F1
#
_entry.id   AF-A0A2E8RA46-F1
#
_cell.length_a   1.000
_cell.length_b   1.000
_cell.length_c   1.000
_cell.angle_alpha   90.00
_cell.angle_beta   90.00
_cell.angle_gamma   90.00
#
_symmetry.space_group_name_H-M   'P 1'
#
loop_
_entity.id
_entity.type
_entity.pdbx_description
1 polymer ?
#
loop_
_entity_poly.entity_id
_entity_poly.type
_entity_poly.pdbx_seq_one_letter_code
_entity_poly.pdbx_strand_id
1 'polypeptide(L)'
;EYQKTISLDINESLLNSYNFLQSQFAENDSKIIFIGGSQVPLLMSNANSEDVLKEFVDPVADLYNNKKWKILGISLKDAHESILILLNRYSKKTLSENLKFSLPNILNEFSIAISKDIWSSGEIIDHDNLEISNKQIYNSEILISPGTSLINLFFYKNKTGGSFRLKNPSGMQSTAGDRSESSIIETPYSIIWQIKNPIPGKWNVEINNYEGQIQSFLQPSYEYQLELLNLNSKNAINQPLSLITFITDQNDVMVNLDHDISIQVSIIDPTGIETLYQMNDEGLKADAVKDDGYYSLEIPKINTLGTHKMSLQMKWQGFESDSLISNHEFESIFFPYMNFEELNISNLNIGNESNLGTLYVSIGDTPYPVDQKSINTTILTNSNQISDSYTLIPRRSTTDGKSAMYDVIYTPQEIGNTLITFNMNIDYAGRLYEVPAQSIQIQIVKIPTTFSIMQISGIVLFSLLLIIGIIILLAIIYRNLQTAPYGHLNDENGNLIVNFKTIKKPLIQQILHRDEILGTVIGITGLEEITLKYKNGLVIMNISDDSPRIRINSQPVVNSYYLKDGDWIGTSGKLYEFVINP
;
A
#
# COMPACT_ATOMS: atom_id res chain seq x y z
N GLU A 1 -29.79 -50.82 66.62
CA GLU A 1 -30.06 -50.62 65.18
C GLU A 1 -28.78 -50.18 64.50
N TYR A 2 -28.39 -50.90 63.45
CA TYR A 2 -27.21 -50.63 62.64
C TYR A 2 -27.42 -49.37 61.80
N GLN A 3 -26.87 -48.23 62.19
CA GLN A 3 -26.56 -47.17 61.23
C GLN A 3 -25.33 -47.61 60.44
N LYS A 4 -25.57 -48.27 59.31
CA LYS A 4 -24.56 -48.49 58.27
C LYS A 4 -24.22 -47.09 57.72
N THR A 5 -23.19 -46.46 58.25
CA THR A 5 -22.58 -45.27 57.66
C THR A 5 -22.19 -45.66 56.24
N ILE A 6 -22.95 -45.17 55.26
CA ILE A 6 -22.56 -45.24 53.85
C ILE A 6 -21.29 -44.41 53.76
N SER A 7 -20.13 -45.04 53.75
CA SER A 7 -18.88 -44.38 53.40
C SER A 7 -18.98 -44.02 51.93
N LEU A 8 -19.21 -42.74 51.63
CA LEU A 8 -19.24 -42.25 50.26
C LEU A 8 -17.86 -42.53 49.64
N ASP A 9 -17.81 -43.31 48.55
CA ASP A 9 -16.58 -43.47 47.79
C ASP A 9 -16.39 -42.22 46.91
N ILE A 10 -15.43 -41.40 47.33
CA ILE A 10 -15.10 -40.13 46.68
C ILE A 10 -14.64 -40.37 45.23
N ASN A 11 -13.89 -41.44 44.99
CA ASN A 11 -13.35 -41.74 43.67
C ASN A 11 -14.46 -42.20 42.72
N GLU A 12 -15.39 -43.02 43.21
CA GLU A 12 -16.56 -43.42 42.42
C GLU A 12 -17.41 -42.19 42.05
N SER A 13 -17.62 -41.27 43.00
CA SER A 13 -18.39 -40.04 42.77
C SER A 13 -17.74 -39.13 41.72
N LEU A 14 -16.42 -38.97 41.79
CA LEU A 14 -15.67 -38.20 40.79
C LEU A 14 -15.62 -38.91 39.43
N LEU A 15 -15.56 -40.24 39.38
CA LEU A 15 -15.59 -40.98 38.13
C LEU A 15 -16.97 -40.92 37.46
N ASN A 16 -18.04 -40.99 38.24
CA ASN A 16 -19.40 -40.79 37.75
C ASN A 16 -19.58 -39.39 37.18
N SER A 17 -19.04 -38.38 37.85
CA SER A 17 -19.08 -37.00 37.37
C SER A 17 -18.24 -36.79 36.10
N TYR A 18 -17.11 -37.50 35.97
CA TYR A 18 -16.30 -37.50 34.75
C TYR A 18 -17.09 -38.06 33.56
N ASN A 19 -17.75 -39.21 33.77
CA ASN A 19 -18.60 -39.84 32.75
C ASN A 19 -19.76 -38.92 32.36
N PHE A 20 -20.34 -38.21 33.32
CA PHE A 20 -21.38 -37.21 33.05
C PHE A 20 -20.85 -36.08 32.16
N LEU A 21 -19.75 -35.42 32.53
CA LEU A 21 -19.14 -34.36 31.71
C LEU A 21 -18.80 -34.85 30.30
N GLN A 22 -18.26 -36.07 30.20
CA GLN A 22 -17.93 -36.70 28.92
C GLN A 22 -19.19 -36.96 28.07
N SER A 23 -20.32 -37.33 28.68
CA SER A 23 -21.60 -37.52 28.00
C SER A 23 -22.23 -36.22 27.49
N GLN A 24 -21.94 -35.11 28.17
CA GLN A 24 -22.43 -33.77 27.81
C GLN A 24 -21.50 -33.05 26.82
N PHE A 25 -20.44 -33.72 26.33
CA PHE A 25 -19.41 -33.11 25.48
C PHE A 25 -18.82 -31.83 26.10
N ALA A 26 -18.61 -31.84 27.42
CA ALA A 26 -18.14 -30.68 28.17
C ALA A 26 -16.85 -30.09 27.57
N GLU A 27 -16.85 -28.78 27.36
CA GLU A 27 -15.76 -28.05 26.71
C GLU A 27 -14.49 -28.01 27.59
N ASN A 28 -13.38 -27.56 27.01
CA ASN A 28 -12.16 -27.27 27.77
C ASN A 28 -12.47 -26.27 28.90
N ASP A 29 -11.76 -26.36 30.02
CA ASP A 29 -11.97 -25.54 31.23
C ASP A 29 -13.29 -25.76 32.00
N SER A 30 -14.11 -26.75 31.60
CA SER A 30 -15.26 -27.19 32.41
C SER A 30 -14.84 -27.60 33.83
N LYS A 31 -15.70 -27.34 34.82
CA LYS A 31 -15.37 -27.47 36.24
C LYS A 31 -16.33 -28.38 36.99
N ILE A 32 -15.80 -29.05 38.01
CA ILE A 32 -16.60 -29.68 39.07
C ILE A 32 -16.24 -29.05 40.40
N ILE A 33 -17.27 -28.73 41.18
CA ILE A 33 -17.12 -28.21 42.54
C ILE A 33 -17.24 -29.38 43.52
N PHE A 34 -16.17 -29.66 44.25
CA PHE A 34 -16.15 -30.69 45.29
C PHE A 34 -16.10 -30.05 46.67
N ILE A 35 -17.22 -30.13 47.39
CA ILE A 35 -17.38 -29.60 48.75
C ILE A 35 -17.24 -30.71 49.78
N GLY A 36 -16.34 -30.53 50.76
CA GLY A 36 -16.08 -31.53 51.79
C GLY A 36 -15.66 -30.96 53.14
N GLY A 37 -16.07 -31.63 54.22
CA GLY A 37 -15.63 -31.28 55.59
C GLY A 37 -15.40 -32.47 56.50
N SER A 38 -15.87 -33.65 56.10
CA SER A 38 -15.76 -34.87 56.89
C SER A 38 -14.37 -35.50 56.75
N GLN A 39 -14.01 -36.34 57.71
CA GLN A 39 -12.83 -37.18 57.64
C GLN A 39 -12.84 -38.08 56.38
N VAL A 40 -11.69 -38.24 55.74
CA VAL A 40 -11.44 -39.21 54.66
C VAL A 40 -10.74 -40.44 55.24
N PRO A 41 -11.42 -41.59 55.42
CA PRO A 41 -10.85 -42.77 56.07
C PRO A 41 -9.60 -43.32 55.37
N LEU A 42 -9.54 -43.21 54.05
CA LEU A 42 -8.43 -43.70 53.22
C LEU A 42 -7.08 -43.09 53.63
N LEU A 43 -7.09 -41.82 54.04
CA LEU A 43 -5.90 -41.05 54.46
C LEU A 43 -5.62 -41.12 55.96
N MET A 44 -6.37 -41.96 56.70
CA MET A 44 -6.17 -42.19 58.14
C MET A 44 -5.58 -43.57 58.44
N SER A 45 -5.30 -44.37 57.40
CA SER A 45 -4.63 -45.66 57.58
C SER A 45 -3.17 -45.49 58.00
N ASN A 46 -2.57 -46.52 58.60
CA ASN A 46 -1.14 -46.53 58.97
C ASN A 46 -0.19 -46.48 57.75
N ALA A 47 -0.74 -46.42 56.53
CA ALA A 47 0.02 -46.26 55.30
C ALA A 47 0.50 -44.81 55.15
N ASN A 48 1.62 -44.63 54.44
CA ASN A 48 2.12 -43.32 54.10
C ASN A 48 1.09 -42.59 53.22
N SER A 49 0.59 -41.44 53.70
CA SER A 49 -0.46 -40.67 53.06
C SER A 49 -0.12 -40.26 51.62
N GLU A 50 1.16 -40.03 51.29
CA GLU A 50 1.59 -39.70 49.93
C GLU A 50 1.45 -40.88 48.96
N ASP A 51 1.71 -42.11 49.42
CA ASP A 51 1.59 -43.31 48.56
C ASP A 51 0.11 -43.58 48.25
N VAL A 52 -0.76 -43.38 49.24
CA VAL A 52 -2.22 -43.46 49.07
C VAL A 52 -2.74 -42.40 48.09
N LEU A 53 -2.24 -41.16 48.16
CA LEU A 53 -2.63 -40.11 47.22
C LEU A 53 -2.21 -40.43 45.77
N LYS A 54 -0.99 -40.95 45.58
CA LYS A 54 -0.50 -41.35 44.25
C LYS A 54 -1.27 -42.53 43.66
N GLU A 55 -1.67 -43.47 44.49
CA GLU A 55 -2.37 -44.67 44.03
C GLU A 55 -3.84 -44.40 43.72
N PHE A 56 -4.51 -43.56 44.51
CA PHE A 56 -5.97 -43.43 44.45
C PHE A 56 -6.49 -42.06 44.03
N VAL A 57 -5.75 -40.97 44.24
CA VAL A 57 -6.20 -39.59 43.93
C VAL A 57 -5.63 -39.10 42.61
N ASP A 58 -4.33 -39.29 42.40
CA ASP A 58 -3.65 -38.83 41.19
C ASP A 58 -4.24 -39.39 39.88
N PRO A 59 -4.58 -40.70 39.76
CA PRO A 59 -5.12 -41.22 38.51
C PRO A 59 -6.45 -40.58 38.12
N VAL A 60 -7.31 -40.31 39.10
CA VAL A 60 -8.60 -39.65 38.87
C VAL A 60 -8.37 -38.18 38.49
N ALA A 61 -7.49 -37.47 39.19
CA ALA A 61 -7.16 -36.08 38.86
C ALA A 61 -6.55 -35.94 37.45
N ASP A 62 -5.68 -36.88 37.07
CA ASP A 62 -5.01 -36.89 35.77
C ASP A 62 -6.02 -37.13 34.62
N LEU A 63 -7.11 -37.90 34.83
CA LEU A 63 -8.21 -38.03 33.86
C LEU A 63 -8.87 -36.69 33.53
N TYR A 64 -9.15 -35.88 34.55
CA TYR A 64 -9.73 -34.54 34.39
C TYR A 64 -8.74 -33.59 33.71
N ASN A 65 -7.49 -33.58 34.16
CA ASN A 65 -6.45 -32.71 33.62
C ASN A 65 -6.16 -33.01 32.13
N ASN A 66 -6.19 -34.29 31.72
CA ASN A 66 -6.02 -34.68 30.31
C ASN A 66 -7.12 -34.13 29.39
N LYS A 67 -8.32 -33.88 29.94
CA LYS A 67 -9.44 -33.22 29.25
C LYS A 67 -9.45 -31.70 29.44
N LYS A 68 -8.44 -31.15 30.12
CA LYS A 68 -8.39 -29.76 30.57
C LYS A 68 -9.60 -29.36 31.43
N TRP A 69 -10.18 -30.31 32.16
CA TRP A 69 -11.25 -30.04 33.12
C TRP A 69 -10.67 -29.85 34.52
N LYS A 70 -11.33 -29.02 35.31
CA LYS A 70 -10.86 -28.56 36.61
C LYS A 70 -11.69 -29.12 37.75
N ILE A 71 -11.04 -29.49 38.86
CA ILE A 71 -11.73 -29.81 40.11
C ILE A 71 -11.46 -28.66 41.08
N LEU A 72 -12.50 -27.94 41.47
CA LEU A 72 -12.44 -26.88 42.47
C LEU A 72 -12.80 -27.47 43.84
N GLY A 73 -11.85 -27.49 44.77
CA GLY A 73 -12.11 -27.93 46.14
C GLY A 73 -12.72 -26.83 47.00
N ILE A 74 -13.71 -27.17 47.82
CA ILE A 74 -14.23 -26.30 48.87
C ILE A 74 -14.23 -27.05 50.19
N SER A 75 -13.42 -26.59 51.14
CA SER A 75 -13.29 -27.21 52.45
C SER A 75 -14.14 -26.50 53.50
N LEU A 76 -14.97 -27.21 54.28
CA LEU A 76 -15.82 -26.61 55.34
C LEU A 76 -15.00 -25.92 56.47
N LYS A 77 -15.62 -24.99 57.22
CA LYS A 77 -14.96 -24.15 58.26
C LYS A 77 -14.16 -24.96 59.30
N ASP A 78 -14.63 -26.16 59.61
CA ASP A 78 -14.01 -27.09 60.55
C ASP A 78 -13.64 -28.42 59.86
N ALA A 79 -13.24 -28.34 58.59
CA ALA A 79 -12.88 -29.51 57.80
C ALA A 79 -11.71 -30.29 58.41
N HIS A 80 -11.87 -31.61 58.48
CA HIS A 80 -10.82 -32.50 58.95
C HIS A 80 -9.56 -32.42 58.06
N GLU A 81 -8.36 -32.55 58.63
CA GLU A 81 -7.09 -32.39 57.89
C GLU A 81 -6.99 -33.32 56.67
N SER A 82 -7.52 -34.54 56.78
CA SER A 82 -7.50 -35.50 55.67
C SER A 82 -8.32 -35.06 54.45
N ILE A 83 -9.45 -34.37 54.61
CA ILE A 83 -10.19 -33.84 53.44
C ILE A 83 -9.49 -32.61 52.86
N LEU A 84 -8.80 -31.81 53.68
CA LEU A 84 -7.99 -30.68 53.20
C LEU A 84 -6.86 -31.16 52.29
N ILE A 85 -6.14 -32.20 52.71
CA ILE A 85 -5.06 -32.81 51.92
C ILE A 85 -5.61 -33.31 50.58
N LEU A 86 -6.75 -34.00 50.60
CA LEU A 86 -7.38 -34.57 49.41
C LEU A 86 -7.84 -33.48 48.43
N LEU A 87 -8.59 -32.47 48.90
CA LEU A 87 -9.08 -31.37 48.06
C LEU A 87 -7.94 -30.54 47.48
N ASN A 88 -6.88 -30.27 48.27
CA ASN A 88 -5.69 -29.60 47.78
C ASN A 88 -5.00 -30.39 46.65
N ARG A 89 -4.92 -31.72 46.78
CA ARG A 89 -4.27 -32.58 45.77
C ARG A 89 -5.06 -32.57 44.46
N TYR A 90 -6.37 -32.77 44.50
CA TYR A 90 -7.24 -32.73 43.32
C TYR A 90 -7.19 -31.37 42.62
N SER A 91 -7.31 -30.28 43.38
CA SER A 91 -7.34 -28.94 42.82
C SER A 91 -6.00 -28.59 42.15
N LYS A 92 -4.89 -28.82 42.84
CA LYS A 92 -3.55 -28.53 42.30
C LYS A 92 -3.23 -29.33 41.04
N LYS A 93 -3.59 -30.62 41.00
CA LYS A 93 -3.35 -31.50 39.85
C LYS A 93 -4.17 -31.12 38.62
N THR A 94 -5.32 -30.49 38.82
CA THR A 94 -6.20 -30.02 37.74
C THR A 94 -6.07 -28.53 37.47
N LEU A 95 -4.96 -27.90 37.91
CA LEU A 95 -4.68 -26.46 37.71
C LEU A 95 -5.80 -25.55 38.25
N SER A 96 -6.28 -25.90 39.45
CA SER A 96 -7.34 -25.22 40.20
C SER A 96 -6.89 -25.01 41.65
N GLU A 97 -7.75 -24.40 42.47
CA GLU A 97 -7.46 -24.07 43.86
C GLU A 97 -8.45 -24.73 44.83
N ASN A 98 -8.05 -24.88 46.09
CA ASN A 98 -8.95 -25.31 47.15
C ASN A 98 -9.28 -24.12 48.05
N LEU A 99 -10.55 -23.77 48.10
CA LEU A 99 -11.07 -22.64 48.86
C LEU A 99 -11.43 -23.10 50.28
N LYS A 100 -10.99 -22.35 51.29
CA LYS A 100 -11.30 -22.62 52.70
C LYS A 100 -12.56 -21.91 53.16
N PHE A 101 -13.40 -22.69 53.84
CA PHE A 101 -14.60 -22.45 54.65
C PHE A 101 -14.69 -21.18 55.50
N SER A 102 -14.41 -19.96 55.00
CA SER A 102 -14.45 -18.76 55.84
C SER A 102 -15.44 -17.74 55.30
N LEU A 103 -16.43 -17.37 56.13
CA LEU A 103 -17.13 -16.09 55.96
C LEU A 103 -16.13 -15.00 56.36
N PRO A 104 -15.88 -13.95 55.54
CA PRO A 104 -16.66 -13.50 54.37
C PRO A 104 -16.14 -13.95 52.98
N ASN A 105 -14.89 -14.41 52.88
CA ASN A 105 -14.20 -14.60 51.58
C ASN A 105 -14.86 -15.61 50.64
N ILE A 106 -15.50 -16.66 51.17
CA ILE A 106 -16.14 -17.67 50.33
C ILE A 106 -17.44 -17.19 49.68
N LEU A 107 -18.19 -16.28 50.29
CA LEU A 107 -19.46 -15.87 49.66
C LEU A 107 -19.20 -15.06 48.39
N ASN A 108 -18.09 -14.31 48.33
CA ASN A 108 -17.59 -13.65 47.14
C ASN A 108 -17.07 -14.66 46.09
N GLU A 109 -16.16 -15.57 46.46
CA GLU A 109 -15.60 -16.56 45.53
C GLU A 109 -16.66 -17.54 45.01
N PHE A 110 -17.59 -17.98 45.87
CA PHE A 110 -18.68 -18.90 45.54
C PHE A 110 -19.79 -18.20 44.74
N SER A 111 -20.12 -16.94 45.04
CA SER A 111 -21.06 -16.17 44.21
C SER A 111 -20.47 -15.91 42.84
N ILE A 112 -19.19 -15.55 42.72
CA ILE A 112 -18.47 -15.41 41.45
C ILE A 112 -18.40 -16.74 40.69
N ALA A 113 -18.11 -17.85 41.37
CA ALA A 113 -18.02 -19.17 40.73
C ALA A 113 -19.38 -19.70 40.24
N ILE A 114 -20.46 -19.49 41.00
CA ILE A 114 -21.81 -19.94 40.64
C ILE A 114 -22.45 -19.02 39.60
N SER A 115 -22.29 -17.71 39.72
CA SER A 115 -22.86 -16.74 38.77
C SER A 115 -22.25 -16.86 37.37
N LYS A 116 -20.92 -17.04 37.26
CA LYS A 116 -20.24 -17.22 35.97
C LYS A 116 -20.72 -18.46 35.22
N ASP A 117 -21.00 -19.56 35.95
CA ASP A 117 -21.18 -20.87 35.34
C ASP A 117 -22.66 -21.39 35.37
N ILE A 118 -23.56 -20.87 36.23
CA ILE A 118 -24.97 -21.34 36.36
C ILE A 118 -26.00 -20.34 35.82
N TRP A 119 -25.73 -19.04 35.87
CA TRP A 119 -26.69 -17.98 35.52
C TRP A 119 -26.07 -17.07 34.47
N SER A 120 -26.02 -17.58 33.24
CA SER A 120 -25.21 -17.09 32.10
C SER A 120 -25.58 -15.72 31.50
N SER A 121 -26.09 -14.77 32.27
CA SER A 121 -26.40 -13.43 31.75
C SER A 121 -26.32 -12.36 32.84
N GLY A 122 -25.25 -11.57 32.80
CA GLY A 122 -25.09 -10.36 33.60
C GLY A 122 -23.75 -10.30 34.33
N GLU A 123 -23.10 -9.14 34.26
CA GLU A 123 -21.91 -8.84 35.06
C GLU A 123 -22.33 -8.73 36.54
N ILE A 124 -21.53 -9.31 37.44
CA ILE A 124 -21.73 -9.07 38.86
C ILE A 124 -21.15 -7.72 39.21
N ILE A 125 -22.00 -6.82 39.69
CA ILE A 125 -21.57 -5.55 40.27
C ILE A 125 -21.47 -5.74 41.78
N ASP A 126 -20.26 -5.57 42.33
CA ASP A 126 -20.07 -5.45 43.78
C ASP A 126 -20.72 -4.13 44.21
N HIS A 127 -21.73 -4.25 45.07
CA HIS A 127 -22.57 -3.10 45.43
C HIS A 127 -22.11 -2.45 46.70
N ASP A 128 -21.88 -3.25 47.73
CA ASP A 128 -21.66 -2.75 49.08
C ASP A 128 -21.08 -3.85 49.97
N ASN A 129 -20.07 -3.48 50.77
CA ASN A 129 -19.60 -4.25 51.92
C ASN A 129 -19.85 -3.43 53.20
N LEU A 130 -20.92 -3.77 53.91
CA LEU A 130 -21.47 -2.95 54.99
C LEU A 130 -21.28 -3.62 56.34
N GLU A 131 -20.62 -2.93 57.26
CA GLU A 131 -20.58 -3.30 58.68
C GLU A 131 -21.65 -2.53 59.45
N ILE A 132 -22.78 -3.20 59.73
CA ILE A 132 -23.87 -2.62 60.50
C ILE A 132 -23.59 -2.82 61.98
N SER A 133 -23.20 -1.73 62.64
CA SER A 133 -23.02 -1.64 64.08
C SER A 133 -24.26 -0.97 64.70
N ASN A 134 -24.88 -1.66 65.67
CA ASN A 134 -26.18 -1.37 66.28
C ASN A 134 -27.41 -1.76 65.42
N LYS A 135 -28.46 -2.27 66.08
CA LYS A 135 -29.72 -2.74 65.49
C LYS A 135 -30.62 -1.61 64.94
N GLN A 136 -30.06 -0.73 64.11
CA GLN A 136 -30.80 0.35 63.45
C GLN A 136 -31.38 -0.12 62.10
N ILE A 137 -32.24 0.72 61.52
CA ILE A 137 -32.73 0.58 60.14
C ILE A 137 -31.65 1.12 59.22
N TYR A 138 -31.18 0.30 58.29
CA TYR A 138 -30.22 0.70 57.26
C TYR A 138 -30.90 0.68 55.88
N ASN A 139 -30.63 1.68 55.05
CA ASN A 139 -31.16 1.77 53.68
C ASN A 139 -30.00 1.77 52.68
N SER A 140 -30.03 0.87 51.70
CA SER A 140 -29.16 0.91 50.51
C SER A 140 -30.00 1.19 49.28
N GLU A 141 -29.46 1.97 48.34
CA GLU A 141 -30.11 2.31 47.08
C GLU A 141 -29.57 1.41 45.96
N ILE A 142 -30.48 0.89 45.14
CA ILE A 142 -30.19 0.09 43.94
C ILE A 142 -30.74 0.84 42.74
N LEU A 143 -29.92 1.07 41.72
CA LEU A 143 -30.35 1.72 40.49
C LEU A 143 -30.63 0.66 39.43
N ILE A 144 -31.85 0.65 38.88
CA ILE A 144 -32.23 -0.26 37.81
C ILE A 144 -32.46 0.54 36.53
N SER A 145 -31.77 0.14 35.47
CA SER A 145 -31.85 0.83 34.17
C SER A 145 -33.12 0.45 33.39
N PRO A 146 -33.57 1.32 32.47
CA PRO A 146 -34.58 0.94 31.50
C PRO A 146 -34.15 -0.29 30.67
N GLY A 147 -35.13 -1.12 30.28
CA GLY A 147 -34.84 -2.33 29.50
C GLY A 147 -34.20 -3.48 30.27
N THR A 148 -34.15 -3.44 31.61
CA THR A 148 -33.80 -4.62 32.41
C THR A 148 -34.94 -5.64 32.37
N SER A 149 -34.70 -6.83 31.80
CA SER A 149 -35.66 -7.96 31.77
C SER A 149 -35.62 -8.79 33.05
N LEU A 150 -34.46 -8.86 33.70
CA LEU A 150 -34.26 -9.63 34.91
C LEU A 150 -33.21 -8.95 35.78
N ILE A 151 -33.43 -8.91 37.08
CA ILE A 151 -32.37 -8.58 38.02
C ILE A 151 -32.33 -9.61 39.14
N ASN A 152 -31.14 -10.12 39.41
CA ASN A 152 -30.86 -10.92 40.59
C ASN A 152 -30.10 -10.06 41.60
N LEU A 153 -30.60 -9.99 42.82
CA LEU A 153 -30.00 -9.28 43.94
C LEU A 153 -29.59 -10.31 44.98
N PHE A 154 -28.29 -10.38 45.30
CA PHE A 154 -27.76 -11.31 46.28
C PHE A 154 -27.28 -10.53 47.50
N PHE A 155 -27.75 -10.91 48.68
CA PHE A 155 -27.27 -10.40 49.96
C PHE A 155 -26.74 -11.55 50.79
N TYR A 156 -25.53 -11.38 51.29
CA TYR A 156 -24.81 -12.36 52.08
C TYR A 156 -24.51 -11.80 53.45
N LYS A 157 -24.91 -12.54 54.48
CA LYS A 157 -24.88 -12.13 55.88
C LYS A 157 -23.84 -12.97 56.61
N ASN A 158 -22.97 -12.32 57.39
CA ASN A 158 -22.03 -13.04 58.24
C ASN A 158 -22.63 -13.59 59.54
N LYS A 159 -23.82 -13.10 59.94
CA LYS A 159 -24.59 -13.59 61.09
C LYS A 159 -26.03 -13.92 60.70
N THR A 160 -26.72 -14.67 61.55
CA THR A 160 -28.14 -14.98 61.38
C THR A 160 -29.03 -13.87 61.95
N GLY A 161 -30.26 -13.79 61.46
CA GLY A 161 -31.24 -12.76 61.84
C GLY A 161 -31.32 -11.60 60.86
N GLY A 162 -31.94 -10.51 61.32
CA GLY A 162 -32.31 -9.35 60.49
C GLY A 162 -33.50 -9.61 59.55
N SER A 163 -34.15 -8.56 59.09
CA SER A 163 -35.17 -8.62 58.03
C SER A 163 -34.85 -7.63 56.93
N PHE A 164 -34.96 -8.06 55.68
CA PHE A 164 -34.66 -7.24 54.51
C PHE A 164 -35.97 -6.98 53.76
N ARG A 165 -36.16 -5.75 53.34
CA ARG A 165 -37.33 -5.35 52.56
C ARG A 165 -36.87 -4.58 51.35
N LEU A 166 -37.31 -5.02 50.19
CA LEU A 166 -37.08 -4.32 48.94
C LEU A 166 -38.29 -3.46 48.58
N LYS A 167 -38.07 -2.17 48.35
CA LYS A 167 -39.08 -1.22 47.85
C LYS A 167 -38.72 -0.81 46.44
N ASN A 168 -39.70 -0.83 45.56
CA ASN A 168 -39.57 -0.33 44.20
C ASN A 168 -39.61 1.22 44.18
N PRO A 169 -39.39 1.87 43.01
CA PRO A 169 -39.39 3.33 42.90
C PRO A 169 -40.72 3.99 43.28
N SER A 170 -41.84 3.25 43.18
CA SER A 170 -43.16 3.72 43.63
C SER A 170 -43.40 3.62 45.15
N GLY A 171 -42.42 3.10 45.90
CA GLY A 171 -42.50 2.87 47.34
C GLY A 171 -43.27 1.60 47.74
N MET A 172 -43.72 0.80 46.76
CA MET A 172 -44.37 -0.49 47.02
C MET A 172 -43.32 -1.54 47.38
N GLN A 173 -43.63 -2.34 48.40
CA GLN A 173 -42.77 -3.43 48.83
C GLN A 173 -42.86 -4.58 47.81
N SER A 174 -41.73 -4.93 47.19
CA SER A 174 -41.64 -5.98 46.17
C SER A 174 -42.08 -7.35 46.70
N THR A 175 -41.91 -7.60 48.01
CA THR A 175 -42.37 -8.84 48.65
C THR A 175 -43.88 -8.89 48.95
N ALA A 176 -44.64 -7.83 48.65
CA ALA A 176 -46.08 -7.73 48.89
C ALA A 176 -46.93 -7.50 47.62
N GLY A 177 -46.32 -7.32 46.44
CA GLY A 177 -47.01 -7.09 45.16
C GLY A 177 -46.64 -8.17 44.13
N ASP A 178 -47.68 -8.81 43.59
CA ASP A 178 -47.68 -9.92 42.61
C ASP A 178 -46.44 -10.85 42.58
N ARG A 179 -46.53 -11.96 43.32
CA ARG A 179 -45.51 -13.04 43.35
C ARG A 179 -45.36 -13.80 42.01
N SER A 180 -46.06 -13.39 40.96
CA SER A 180 -45.93 -13.97 39.62
C SER A 180 -44.65 -13.50 38.92
N GLU A 181 -44.15 -12.30 39.23
CA GLU A 181 -43.02 -11.66 38.54
C GLU A 181 -41.75 -11.52 39.41
N SER A 182 -41.81 -11.89 40.69
CA SER A 182 -40.64 -11.92 41.58
C SER A 182 -40.57 -13.19 42.41
N SER A 183 -39.35 -13.69 42.62
CA SER A 183 -39.08 -14.82 43.52
C SER A 183 -38.04 -14.45 44.57
N ILE A 184 -38.16 -15.06 45.74
CA ILE A 184 -37.29 -14.80 46.88
C ILE A 184 -36.83 -16.12 47.49
N ILE A 185 -35.52 -16.22 47.71
CA ILE A 185 -34.90 -17.31 48.46
C ILE A 185 -34.24 -16.69 49.68
N GLU A 186 -34.80 -16.96 50.86
CA GLU A 186 -34.24 -16.54 52.14
C GLU A 186 -33.65 -17.74 52.88
N THR A 187 -32.39 -17.62 53.28
CA THR A 187 -31.72 -18.55 54.19
C THR A 187 -31.21 -17.78 55.42
N PRO A 188 -30.71 -18.47 56.46
CA PRO A 188 -30.14 -17.80 57.62
C PRO A 188 -28.99 -16.83 57.28
N TYR A 189 -28.24 -17.09 56.19
CA TYR A 189 -27.03 -16.35 55.82
C TYR A 189 -27.09 -15.70 54.43
N SER A 190 -28.17 -15.89 53.67
CA SER A 190 -28.31 -15.30 52.34
C SER A 190 -29.74 -14.92 52.02
N ILE A 191 -29.89 -13.91 51.17
CA ILE A 191 -31.17 -13.49 50.61
C ILE A 191 -30.94 -13.27 49.13
N ILE A 192 -31.74 -13.92 48.30
CA ILE A 192 -31.67 -13.80 46.84
C ILE A 192 -33.04 -13.32 46.37
N TRP A 193 -33.08 -12.15 45.75
CA TRP A 193 -34.25 -11.67 45.04
C TRP A 193 -34.04 -11.81 43.55
N GLN A 194 -35.00 -12.40 42.86
CA GLN A 194 -35.05 -12.43 41.42
C GLN A 194 -36.31 -11.69 40.99
N ILE A 195 -36.15 -10.64 40.19
CA ILE A 195 -37.24 -9.76 39.77
C ILE A 195 -37.23 -9.72 38.25
N LYS A 196 -38.34 -10.14 37.65
CA LYS A 196 -38.56 -10.06 36.20
C LYS A 196 -39.16 -8.69 35.87
N ASN A 197 -38.73 -8.12 34.76
CA ASN A 197 -39.17 -6.84 34.22
C ASN A 197 -39.29 -5.74 35.30
N PRO A 198 -38.24 -5.50 36.10
CA PRO A 198 -38.30 -4.51 37.18
C PRO A 198 -38.60 -3.11 36.63
N ILE A 199 -39.42 -2.35 37.37
CA ILE A 199 -39.66 -0.94 37.10
C ILE A 199 -38.32 -0.17 37.17
N PRO A 200 -37.92 0.57 36.13
CA PRO A 200 -36.68 1.35 36.13
C PRO A 200 -36.67 2.44 37.22
N GLY A 201 -35.48 2.75 37.76
CA GLY A 201 -35.27 3.81 38.74
C GLY A 201 -34.66 3.34 40.06
N LYS A 202 -34.85 4.13 41.11
CA LYS A 202 -34.26 3.91 42.44
C LYS A 202 -35.07 2.92 43.27
N TRP A 203 -34.51 1.75 43.52
CA TRP A 203 -35.00 0.76 44.46
C TRP A 203 -34.30 0.92 45.80
N ASN A 204 -34.99 0.61 46.89
CA ASN A 204 -34.44 0.78 48.24
C ASN A 204 -34.51 -0.53 49.03
N VAL A 205 -33.37 -0.93 49.59
CA VAL A 205 -33.21 -2.08 50.47
C VAL A 205 -33.20 -1.60 51.91
N GLU A 206 -34.28 -1.86 52.64
CA GLU A 206 -34.39 -1.58 54.06
C GLU A 206 -34.00 -2.82 54.87
N ILE A 207 -32.97 -2.69 55.70
CA ILE A 207 -32.38 -3.74 56.52
C ILE A 207 -32.64 -3.40 57.99
N ASN A 208 -33.41 -4.26 58.67
CA ASN A 208 -33.84 -4.03 60.05
C ASN A 208 -33.28 -5.11 60.97
N ASN A 209 -32.92 -4.72 62.20
CA ASN A 209 -32.52 -5.63 63.28
C ASN A 209 -31.37 -6.60 62.93
N TYR A 210 -30.46 -6.18 62.05
CA TYR A 210 -29.25 -6.92 61.72
C TYR A 210 -28.01 -6.27 62.36
N GLU A 211 -27.04 -7.07 62.80
CA GLU A 211 -25.79 -6.58 63.38
C GLU A 211 -24.62 -7.48 62.93
N GLY A 212 -23.88 -7.02 61.93
CA GLY A 212 -22.83 -7.81 61.29
C GLY A 212 -22.42 -7.21 59.95
N GLN A 213 -21.63 -7.97 59.21
CA GLN A 213 -21.23 -7.62 57.84
C GLN A 213 -22.23 -8.17 56.84
N ILE A 214 -22.52 -7.36 55.82
CA ILE A 214 -23.33 -7.72 54.65
C ILE A 214 -22.50 -7.46 53.41
N GLN A 215 -22.48 -8.44 52.52
CA GLN A 215 -21.99 -8.25 51.15
C GLN A 215 -23.17 -8.35 50.19
N SER A 216 -23.24 -7.45 49.21
CA SER A 216 -24.29 -7.47 48.20
C SER A 216 -23.77 -7.40 46.78
N PHE A 217 -24.45 -8.13 45.90
CA PHE A 217 -24.14 -8.24 44.49
C PHE A 217 -25.40 -8.07 43.65
N LEU A 218 -25.26 -7.41 42.51
CA LEU A 218 -26.32 -7.25 41.52
C LEU A 218 -25.92 -7.94 40.22
N GLN A 219 -26.89 -8.59 39.60
CA GLN A 219 -26.74 -9.20 38.29
C GLN A 219 -27.95 -8.84 37.43
N PRO A 220 -27.88 -7.73 36.67
CA PRO A 220 -28.90 -7.36 35.71
C PRO A 220 -28.77 -8.14 34.40
N SER A 221 -29.90 -8.41 33.76
CA SER A 221 -30.00 -8.85 32.37
C SER A 221 -30.89 -7.86 31.61
N TYR A 222 -30.49 -7.53 30.39
CA TYR A 222 -31.16 -6.53 29.56
C TYR A 222 -31.95 -7.18 28.43
N GLU A 223 -33.00 -6.50 27.98
CA GLU A 223 -33.76 -6.83 26.77
C GLU A 223 -33.03 -6.40 25.51
N TYR A 224 -32.05 -5.51 25.66
CA TYR A 224 -31.33 -4.88 24.58
C TYR A 224 -29.86 -5.29 24.55
N GLN A 225 -29.31 -5.35 23.35
CA GLN A 225 -27.89 -5.52 23.09
C GLN A 225 -27.38 -4.38 22.23
N LEU A 226 -26.11 -4.03 22.43
CA LEU A 226 -25.44 -2.97 21.69
C LEU A 226 -24.49 -3.58 20.68
N GLU A 227 -24.88 -3.52 19.41
CA GLU A 227 -24.21 -4.18 18.30
C GLU A 227 -23.34 -3.21 17.51
N LEU A 228 -22.16 -3.67 17.10
CA LEU A 228 -21.20 -2.88 16.34
C LEU A 228 -21.03 -3.45 14.93
N LEU A 229 -21.39 -2.68 13.92
CA LEU A 229 -21.58 -3.17 12.56
C LEU A 229 -20.26 -3.34 11.79
N ASN A 230 -19.33 -2.39 11.93
CA ASN A 230 -18.24 -2.19 10.96
C ASN A 230 -16.83 -2.18 11.57
N LEU A 231 -16.60 -2.95 12.65
CA LEU A 231 -15.26 -3.11 13.21
C LEU A 231 -14.54 -4.33 12.64
N ASN A 232 -13.44 -4.08 11.94
CA ASN A 232 -12.54 -5.14 11.52
C ASN A 232 -11.55 -5.46 12.64
N SER A 233 -11.10 -6.72 12.73
CA SER A 233 -10.09 -7.13 13.71
C SER A 233 -8.75 -6.43 13.52
N LYS A 234 -8.46 -5.96 12.29
CA LYS A 234 -7.25 -5.22 11.92
C LYS A 234 -7.61 -3.95 11.16
N ASN A 235 -7.14 -2.81 11.66
CA ASN A 235 -7.37 -1.50 11.06
C ASN A 235 -6.06 -0.76 10.77
N ALA A 236 -6.10 0.15 9.81
CA ALA A 236 -4.94 0.91 9.38
C ALA A 236 -4.63 2.02 10.38
N ILE A 237 -3.36 2.12 10.77
CA ILE A 237 -2.86 3.28 11.51
C ILE A 237 -2.89 4.54 10.63
N ASN A 238 -3.04 5.70 11.27
CA ASN A 238 -3.06 7.03 10.64
C ASN A 238 -4.16 7.26 9.59
N GLN A 239 -5.17 6.38 9.55
CA GLN A 239 -6.37 6.56 8.74
C GLN A 239 -7.59 6.81 9.64
N PRO A 240 -8.62 7.50 9.15
CA PRO A 240 -9.89 7.61 9.87
C PRO A 240 -10.52 6.24 10.11
N LEU A 241 -11.13 6.07 11.28
CA LEU A 241 -11.93 4.90 11.64
C LEU A 241 -13.38 5.32 11.85
N SER A 242 -14.27 4.87 10.99
CA SER A 242 -15.72 5.06 11.13
C SER A 242 -16.31 3.90 11.92
N LEU A 243 -17.14 4.21 12.91
CA LEU A 243 -17.86 3.24 13.75
C LEU A 243 -19.35 3.49 13.64
N ILE A 244 -20.11 2.42 13.47
CA ILE A 244 -21.57 2.41 13.38
C ILE A 244 -22.09 1.37 14.36
N THR A 245 -22.95 1.80 15.27
CA THR A 245 -23.60 0.92 16.25
C THR A 245 -25.10 1.06 16.19
N PHE A 246 -25.81 0.00 16.54
CA PHE A 246 -27.26 -0.03 16.62
C PHE A 246 -27.66 -0.94 17.78
N ILE A 247 -28.93 -0.85 18.16
CA ILE A 247 -29.47 -1.58 19.30
C ILE A 247 -30.39 -2.67 18.77
N THR A 248 -30.27 -3.88 19.31
CA THR A 248 -31.13 -5.02 19.01
C THR A 248 -31.88 -5.48 20.25
N ASP A 249 -33.03 -6.13 20.05
CA ASP A 249 -33.69 -6.91 21.08
C ASP A 249 -33.07 -8.31 21.22
N GLN A 250 -33.61 -9.13 22.12
CA GLN A 250 -33.18 -10.53 22.33
C GLN A 250 -33.40 -11.46 21.12
N ASN A 251 -34.10 -11.00 20.07
CA ASN A 251 -34.35 -11.74 18.84
C ASN A 251 -33.50 -11.22 17.67
N ASP A 252 -32.45 -10.43 17.94
CA ASP A 252 -31.58 -9.78 16.97
C ASP A 252 -32.32 -8.81 16.03
N VAL A 253 -33.48 -8.29 16.44
CA VAL A 253 -34.25 -7.30 15.68
C VAL A 253 -33.81 -5.91 16.13
N MET A 254 -33.45 -5.06 15.16
CA MET A 254 -33.10 -3.67 15.44
C MET A 254 -34.26 -2.93 16.09
N VAL A 255 -33.98 -2.23 17.19
CA VAL A 255 -34.93 -1.40 17.93
C VAL A 255 -34.42 0.03 17.95
N ASN A 256 -35.28 0.97 17.59
CA ASN A 256 -35.03 2.38 17.82
C ASN A 256 -35.60 2.72 19.20
N LEU A 257 -34.71 2.91 20.18
CA LEU A 257 -35.07 3.49 21.47
C LEU A 257 -35.09 5.01 21.25
N ASP A 258 -36.23 5.66 21.49
CA ASP A 258 -36.41 7.12 21.35
C ASP A 258 -35.22 7.92 21.96
N HIS A 259 -35.13 9.23 21.65
CA HIS A 259 -34.02 10.18 21.98
C HIS A 259 -33.45 10.24 23.41
N ASP A 260 -33.93 9.41 24.32
CA ASP A 260 -33.51 9.30 25.71
C ASP A 260 -32.26 8.41 25.89
N ILE A 261 -31.40 8.25 24.87
CA ILE A 261 -30.14 7.51 25.02
C ILE A 261 -28.92 8.30 24.52
N SER A 262 -27.76 7.99 25.08
CA SER A 262 -26.46 8.51 24.67
C SER A 262 -25.45 7.37 24.63
N ILE A 263 -24.72 7.24 23.51
CA ILE A 263 -23.70 6.20 23.34
C ILE A 263 -22.31 6.82 23.32
N GLN A 264 -21.52 6.46 24.34
CA GLN A 264 -20.14 6.86 24.51
C GLN A 264 -19.21 5.71 24.10
N VAL A 265 -18.12 6.01 23.42
CA VAL A 265 -17.09 5.04 23.05
C VAL A 265 -15.81 5.36 23.80
N SER A 266 -15.31 4.41 24.58
CA SER A 266 -13.99 4.45 25.20
C SER A 266 -13.03 3.58 24.39
N ILE A 267 -11.85 4.12 24.06
CA ILE A 267 -10.76 3.37 23.42
C ILE A 267 -9.52 3.52 24.29
N ILE A 268 -9.04 2.39 24.81
CA ILE A 268 -7.77 2.29 25.52
C ILE A 268 -6.71 1.79 24.54
N ASP A 269 -5.68 2.60 24.34
CA ASP A 269 -4.59 2.26 23.45
C ASP A 269 -3.58 1.28 24.09
N PRO A 270 -2.65 0.70 23.31
CA PRO A 270 -1.62 -0.21 23.82
C PRO A 270 -0.70 0.41 24.89
N THR A 271 -0.65 1.73 25.00
CA THR A 271 0.13 2.46 26.01
C THR A 271 -0.64 2.66 27.31
N GLY A 272 -1.94 2.35 27.32
CA GLY A 272 -2.85 2.50 28.45
C GLY A 272 -3.58 3.84 28.48
N ILE A 273 -3.48 4.67 27.44
CA ILE A 273 -4.19 5.95 27.37
C ILE A 273 -5.62 5.70 26.90
N GLU A 274 -6.58 6.15 27.70
CA GLU A 274 -8.01 6.11 27.37
C GLU A 274 -8.44 7.38 26.63
N THR A 275 -9.21 7.22 25.55
CA THR A 275 -9.84 8.33 24.82
C THR A 275 -11.33 8.08 24.69
N LEU A 276 -12.12 9.11 24.98
CA LEU A 276 -13.58 9.06 25.01
C LEU A 276 -14.15 9.82 23.80
N TYR A 277 -15.11 9.21 23.14
CA TYR A 277 -15.85 9.77 22.01
C TYR A 277 -17.35 9.62 22.24
N GLN A 278 -18.16 10.42 21.54
CA GLN A 278 -19.61 10.36 21.60
C GLN A 278 -20.16 10.06 20.20
N MET A 279 -21.01 9.06 20.08
CA MET A 279 -21.71 8.74 18.84
C MET A 279 -22.99 9.57 18.73
N ASN A 280 -23.48 9.77 17.50
CA ASN A 280 -24.65 10.59 17.21
C ASN A 280 -25.54 9.95 16.13
N ASP A 281 -26.83 10.23 16.20
CA ASP A 281 -27.89 9.87 15.24
C ASP A 281 -28.66 11.15 14.86
N GLU A 282 -27.90 12.20 14.51
CA GLU A 282 -28.45 13.55 14.24
C GLU A 282 -28.51 13.89 12.74
N GLY A 283 -28.11 12.98 11.86
CA GLY A 283 -27.86 13.22 10.44
C GLY A 283 -26.71 14.20 10.19
N LEU A 284 -25.72 14.23 11.10
CA LEU A 284 -24.60 15.16 11.06
C LEU A 284 -23.25 14.42 11.05
N LYS A 285 -22.26 15.03 10.39
CA LYS A 285 -20.88 14.52 10.29
C LYS A 285 -20.83 13.10 9.70
N ALA A 286 -20.49 12.11 10.52
CA ALA A 286 -20.34 10.71 10.17
C ALA A 286 -21.69 9.97 10.10
N ASP A 287 -22.76 10.61 10.54
CA ASP A 287 -24.10 10.07 10.51
C ASP A 287 -24.89 10.56 9.29
N ALA A 288 -25.47 9.61 8.55
CA ALA A 288 -26.03 9.88 7.22
C ALA A 288 -27.52 10.27 7.27
N VAL A 289 -28.28 9.68 8.19
CA VAL A 289 -29.73 9.85 8.29
C VAL A 289 -30.09 10.05 9.75
N LYS A 290 -30.80 11.13 10.04
CA LYS A 290 -31.24 11.45 11.39
C LYS A 290 -32.35 10.50 11.86
N ASP A 291 -32.25 10.08 13.13
CA ASP A 291 -33.24 9.32 13.90
C ASP A 291 -33.56 7.95 13.27
N ASP A 292 -32.57 7.34 12.59
CA ASP A 292 -32.74 6.02 11.98
C ASP A 292 -32.34 4.86 12.91
N GLY A 293 -31.80 5.18 14.10
CA GLY A 293 -31.36 4.24 15.12
C GLY A 293 -29.93 3.72 14.91
N TYR A 294 -29.21 4.21 13.90
CA TYR A 294 -27.79 3.96 13.71
C TYR A 294 -26.97 5.11 14.29
N TYR A 295 -26.24 4.84 15.35
CA TYR A 295 -25.35 5.83 15.96
C TYR A 295 -23.98 5.72 15.31
N SER A 296 -23.50 6.86 14.79
CA SER A 296 -22.27 6.92 14.00
C SER A 296 -21.22 7.83 14.63
N LEU A 297 -19.95 7.47 14.44
CA LEU A 297 -18.78 8.22 14.88
C LEU A 297 -17.64 8.06 13.87
N GLU A 298 -16.92 9.15 13.58
CA GLU A 298 -15.67 9.10 12.83
C GLU A 298 -14.52 9.54 13.75
N ILE A 299 -13.56 8.63 13.94
CA ILE A 299 -12.32 8.90 14.67
C ILE A 299 -11.27 9.33 13.64
N PRO A 300 -10.72 10.56 13.72
CA PRO A 300 -9.88 11.10 12.64
C PRO A 300 -8.61 10.29 12.35
N LYS A 301 -7.96 9.75 13.39
CA LYS A 301 -6.78 8.90 13.25
C LYS A 301 -6.48 8.13 14.53
N ILE A 302 -6.02 6.89 14.36
CA ILE A 302 -5.38 6.11 15.42
C ILE A 302 -3.87 6.13 15.15
N ASN A 303 -3.06 6.57 16.12
CA ASN A 303 -1.61 6.80 15.93
C ASN A 303 -0.73 5.78 16.65
N THR A 304 -1.31 4.76 17.27
CA THR A 304 -0.59 3.76 18.05
C THR A 304 -0.73 2.40 17.40
N LEU A 305 0.37 1.65 17.34
CA LEU A 305 0.41 0.27 16.81
C LEU A 305 0.09 -0.73 17.93
N GLY A 306 -0.63 -1.80 17.59
CA GLY A 306 -0.95 -2.89 18.51
C GLY A 306 -2.44 -2.97 18.84
N THR A 307 -2.77 -3.72 19.89
CA THR A 307 -4.14 -4.02 20.29
C THR A 307 -4.78 -2.90 21.10
N HIS A 308 -5.89 -2.38 20.61
CA HIS A 308 -6.76 -1.43 21.27
C HIS A 308 -7.93 -2.16 21.91
N LYS A 309 -8.30 -1.74 23.12
CA LYS A 309 -9.53 -2.18 23.78
C LYS A 309 -10.58 -1.10 23.62
N MET A 310 -11.76 -1.48 23.16
CA MET A 310 -12.86 -0.56 22.95
C MET A 310 -14.07 -0.98 23.77
N SER A 311 -14.74 0.00 24.37
CA SER A 311 -15.96 -0.20 25.13
C SER A 311 -17.00 0.80 24.65
N LEU A 312 -18.14 0.31 24.18
CA LEU A 312 -19.31 1.13 23.90
C LEU A 312 -20.20 1.11 25.13
N GLN A 313 -20.58 2.30 25.59
CA GLN A 313 -21.39 2.50 26.78
C GLN A 313 -22.65 3.29 26.42
N MET A 314 -23.81 2.63 26.50
CA MET A 314 -25.11 3.26 26.33
C MET A 314 -25.70 3.67 27.68
N LYS A 315 -26.09 4.93 27.79
CA LYS A 315 -26.76 5.51 28.97
C LYS A 315 -28.13 6.02 28.57
N TRP A 316 -29.09 5.87 29.48
CA TRP A 316 -30.41 6.50 29.35
C TRP A 316 -30.38 7.90 29.94
N GLN A 317 -30.80 8.89 29.16
CA GLN A 317 -30.94 10.27 29.62
C GLN A 317 -31.97 10.36 30.73
N GLY A 318 -31.65 11.11 31.79
CA GLY A 318 -32.53 11.27 32.95
C GLY A 318 -32.53 10.10 33.95
N PHE A 319 -31.78 9.03 33.69
CA PHE A 319 -31.56 7.94 34.65
C PHE A 319 -30.11 7.95 35.16
N GLU A 320 -29.94 7.81 36.48
CA GLU A 320 -28.62 7.71 37.13
C GLU A 320 -28.05 6.27 37.09
N SER A 321 -28.75 5.35 36.43
CA SER A 321 -28.51 3.91 36.50
C SER A 321 -27.32 3.44 35.67
N ASP A 322 -26.94 2.18 35.88
CA ASP A 322 -25.83 1.54 35.18
C ASP A 322 -26.03 1.52 33.67
N SER A 323 -24.91 1.53 32.95
CA SER A 323 -24.91 1.58 31.49
C SER A 323 -24.91 0.19 30.89
N LEU A 324 -25.51 0.05 29.71
CA LEU A 324 -25.29 -1.13 28.88
C LEU A 324 -23.91 -1.00 28.24
N ILE A 325 -23.06 -2.02 28.39
CA ILE A 325 -21.68 -2.01 27.91
C ILE A 325 -21.49 -3.12 26.89
N SER A 326 -20.83 -2.80 25.78
CA SER A 326 -20.35 -3.75 24.78
C SER A 326 -18.85 -3.58 24.58
N ASN A 327 -18.09 -4.66 24.76
CA ASN A 327 -16.63 -4.63 24.73
C ASN A 327 -16.10 -5.30 23.46
N HIS A 328 -15.14 -4.66 22.81
CA HIS A 328 -14.50 -5.11 21.59
C HIS A 328 -12.99 -4.91 21.65
N GLU A 329 -12.25 -5.63 20.80
CA GLU A 329 -10.82 -5.43 20.61
C GLU A 329 -10.51 -5.38 19.12
N PHE A 330 -9.56 -4.53 18.73
CA PHE A 330 -9.02 -4.49 17.37
C PHE A 330 -7.53 -4.16 17.41
N GLU A 331 -6.81 -4.56 16.35
CA GLU A 331 -5.39 -4.30 16.20
C GLU A 331 -5.15 -3.22 15.16
N SER A 332 -4.34 -2.21 15.50
CA SER A 332 -3.88 -1.21 14.55
C SER A 332 -2.52 -1.59 13.97
N ILE A 333 -2.45 -1.72 12.64
CA ILE A 333 -1.24 -2.11 11.90
C ILE A 333 -0.97 -1.15 10.74
N PHE A 334 0.23 -1.24 10.16
CA PHE A 334 0.51 -0.59 8.89
C PHE A 334 -0.24 -1.29 7.75
N PHE A 335 -0.89 -0.51 6.91
CA PHE A 335 -1.48 -1.00 5.66
C PHE A 335 -0.58 -0.64 4.47
N PRO A 336 -0.66 -1.41 3.37
CA PRO A 336 0.06 -1.08 2.15
C PRO A 336 -0.31 0.29 1.60
N TYR A 337 0.67 1.01 1.08
CA TYR A 337 0.47 2.26 0.36
C TYR A 337 1.36 2.31 -0.88
N MET A 338 0.97 3.15 -1.83
CA MET A 338 1.75 3.42 -3.03
C MET A 338 2.45 4.78 -2.92
N ASN A 339 3.66 4.88 -3.46
CA ASN A 339 4.34 6.15 -3.68
C ASN A 339 4.96 6.14 -5.07
N PHE A 340 4.92 7.27 -5.78
CA PHE A 340 5.52 7.39 -7.10
C PHE A 340 6.67 8.39 -7.06
N GLU A 341 7.87 7.94 -7.41
CA GLU A 341 9.02 8.83 -7.60
C GLU A 341 9.16 9.17 -9.09
N GLU A 342 8.83 10.40 -9.43
CA GLU A 342 8.93 10.91 -10.79
C GLU A 342 10.39 11.11 -11.19
N LEU A 343 10.76 10.62 -12.38
CA LEU A 343 12.03 10.98 -13.00
C LEU A 343 11.87 12.35 -13.66
N ASN A 344 12.90 13.18 -13.63
CA ASN A 344 12.82 14.51 -14.22
C ASN A 344 12.79 14.40 -15.76
N ILE A 345 11.59 14.38 -16.34
CA ILE A 345 11.37 14.23 -17.79
C ILE A 345 11.05 15.60 -18.37
N SER A 346 11.95 16.11 -19.21
CA SER A 346 11.66 17.28 -20.03
C SER A 346 11.24 16.80 -21.42
N ASN A 347 10.07 17.27 -21.87
CA ASN A 347 9.58 17.11 -23.24
C ASN A 347 9.32 15.67 -23.69
N LEU A 348 8.27 15.05 -23.14
CA LEU A 348 7.71 13.80 -23.67
C LEU A 348 7.20 14.02 -25.10
N ASN A 349 7.68 13.20 -26.02
CA ASN A 349 7.29 13.24 -27.43
C ASN A 349 6.26 12.17 -27.75
N ILE A 350 5.31 12.50 -28.62
CA ILE A 350 4.32 11.56 -29.17
C ILE A 350 5.03 10.36 -29.82
N GLY A 351 4.55 9.16 -29.51
CA GLY A 351 5.00 7.89 -30.07
C GLY A 351 6.29 7.34 -29.46
N ASN A 352 6.95 8.08 -28.57
CA ASN A 352 8.20 7.63 -27.95
C ASN A 352 7.93 7.05 -26.55
N GLU A 353 8.40 5.83 -26.33
CA GLU A 353 8.40 5.23 -24.99
C GLU A 353 9.33 6.03 -24.06
N SER A 354 8.82 6.39 -22.89
CA SER A 354 9.58 7.11 -21.87
C SER A 354 9.33 6.49 -20.50
N ASN A 355 10.39 6.36 -19.70
CA ASN A 355 10.24 5.98 -18.29
C ASN A 355 9.84 7.21 -17.48
N LEU A 356 8.65 7.17 -16.88
CA LEU A 356 8.11 8.26 -16.09
C LEU A 356 8.69 8.32 -14.68
N GLY A 357 9.14 7.19 -14.15
CA GLY A 357 9.46 7.05 -12.75
C GLY A 357 9.24 5.66 -12.24
N THR A 358 9.34 5.51 -10.92
CA THR A 358 9.17 4.23 -10.24
C THR A 358 8.01 4.32 -9.26
N LEU A 359 7.06 3.41 -9.40
CA LEU A 359 5.98 3.18 -8.45
C LEU A 359 6.46 2.18 -7.39
N TYR A 360 6.42 2.59 -6.13
CA TYR A 360 6.79 1.82 -4.96
C TYR A 360 5.54 1.39 -4.20
N VAL A 361 5.55 0.15 -3.73
CA VAL A 361 4.52 -0.39 -2.84
C VAL A 361 5.19 -0.79 -1.54
N SER A 362 4.70 -0.24 -0.42
CA SER A 362 5.34 -0.40 0.89
C SER A 362 4.32 -0.58 2.00
N ILE A 363 4.73 -1.26 3.07
CA ILE A 363 4.04 -1.30 4.37
C ILE A 363 4.96 -0.64 5.39
N GLY A 364 4.57 0.52 5.93
CA GLY A 364 5.50 1.36 6.68
C GLY A 364 6.77 1.60 5.87
N ASP A 365 7.94 1.43 6.47
CA ASP A 365 9.23 1.63 5.78
C ASP A 365 9.72 0.39 5.00
N THR A 366 8.90 -0.66 4.89
CA THR A 366 9.31 -1.93 4.27
C THR A 366 8.69 -2.12 2.88
N PRO A 367 9.48 -2.47 1.85
CA PRO A 367 8.92 -2.79 0.53
C PRO A 367 7.98 -3.99 0.60
N TYR A 368 6.82 -3.88 -0.06
CA TYR A 368 5.78 -4.90 -0.07
C TYR A 368 5.50 -5.41 -1.48
N PRO A 369 5.99 -6.61 -1.85
CA PRO A 369 5.80 -7.15 -3.20
C PRO A 369 4.35 -7.52 -3.50
N VAL A 370 3.82 -6.98 -4.60
CA VAL A 370 2.45 -7.24 -5.09
C VAL A 370 2.49 -7.82 -6.51
N ASP A 371 1.36 -8.30 -7.02
CA ASP A 371 1.25 -8.69 -8.42
C ASP A 371 1.13 -7.42 -9.29
N GLN A 372 1.70 -7.42 -10.49
CA GLN A 372 1.50 -6.31 -11.43
C GLN A 372 0.01 -6.13 -11.75
N LYS A 373 -0.74 -7.23 -11.83
CA LYS A 373 -2.16 -7.24 -12.18
C LYS A 373 -3.06 -6.64 -11.09
N SER A 374 -2.59 -6.51 -9.85
CA SER A 374 -3.37 -5.82 -8.81
C SER A 374 -3.33 -4.29 -8.97
N ILE A 375 -2.44 -3.75 -9.81
CA ILE A 375 -2.31 -2.32 -10.08
C ILE A 375 -3.09 -1.98 -11.35
N ASN A 376 -4.20 -1.29 -11.18
CA ASN A 376 -5.02 -0.75 -12.25
C ASN A 376 -4.59 0.68 -12.56
N THR A 377 -4.30 0.97 -13.83
CA THR A 377 -3.96 2.33 -14.25
C THR A 377 -5.08 2.91 -15.09
N THR A 378 -5.45 4.15 -14.80
CA THR A 378 -6.37 4.94 -15.62
C THR A 378 -5.62 6.13 -16.20
N ILE A 379 -5.84 6.40 -17.48
CA ILE A 379 -5.19 7.49 -18.22
C ILE A 379 -6.29 8.40 -18.75
N LEU A 380 -6.22 9.68 -18.37
CA LEU A 380 -7.15 10.71 -18.82
C LEU A 380 -6.38 11.75 -19.64
N THR A 381 -6.77 11.88 -20.90
CA THR A 381 -6.23 12.86 -21.86
C THR A 381 -7.29 13.91 -22.19
N ASN A 382 -6.88 15.03 -22.78
CA ASN A 382 -7.80 16.12 -23.17
C ASN A 382 -8.91 15.69 -24.16
N SER A 383 -8.68 14.65 -24.98
CA SER A 383 -9.65 14.19 -25.99
C SER A 383 -10.60 13.11 -25.48
N ASN A 384 -10.36 12.57 -24.27
CA ASN A 384 -10.99 11.36 -23.73
C ASN A 384 -10.91 10.12 -24.66
N GLN A 385 -10.08 10.15 -25.72
CA GLN A 385 -9.81 8.99 -26.56
C GLN A 385 -8.58 8.25 -26.03
N ILE A 386 -8.79 7.05 -25.49
CA ILE A 386 -7.73 6.22 -24.91
C ILE A 386 -6.99 5.52 -26.05
N SER A 387 -5.94 6.17 -26.57
CA SER A 387 -4.99 5.56 -27.51
C SER A 387 -3.58 5.43 -26.92
N ASP A 388 -3.30 6.09 -25.80
CA ASP A 388 -2.05 5.98 -25.06
C ASP A 388 -1.84 4.57 -24.50
N SER A 389 -0.58 4.12 -24.49
CA SER A 389 -0.19 2.86 -23.86
C SER A 389 0.73 3.09 -22.67
N TYR A 390 0.55 2.27 -21.63
CA TYR A 390 1.47 2.19 -20.50
C TYR A 390 1.91 0.74 -20.27
N THR A 391 3.07 0.55 -19.67
CA THR A 391 3.56 -0.74 -19.20
C THR A 391 4.24 -0.56 -17.86
N LEU A 392 3.94 -1.45 -16.90
CA LEU A 392 4.67 -1.53 -15.64
C LEU A 392 5.75 -2.61 -15.76
N ILE A 393 7.00 -2.26 -15.49
CA ILE A 393 8.14 -3.20 -15.56
C ILE A 393 8.66 -3.44 -14.14
N PRO A 394 8.59 -4.66 -13.59
CA PRO A 394 9.10 -4.96 -12.26
C PRO A 394 10.63 -4.86 -12.23
N ARG A 395 11.21 -4.13 -11.26
CA ARG A 395 12.68 -4.03 -11.13
C ARG A 395 13.32 -5.26 -10.50
N ARG A 396 12.65 -5.84 -9.51
CA ARG A 396 13.10 -7.04 -8.81
C ARG A 396 11.89 -7.89 -8.45
N SER A 397 11.72 -8.99 -9.17
CA SER A 397 10.66 -9.93 -8.89
C SER A 397 11.09 -10.94 -7.83
N THR A 398 10.17 -11.28 -6.94
CA THR A 398 10.26 -12.44 -6.06
C THR A 398 10.07 -13.73 -6.87
N THR A 399 10.28 -14.90 -6.25
CA THR A 399 10.17 -16.20 -6.93
C THR A 399 8.76 -16.50 -7.45
N ASP A 400 7.74 -15.87 -6.88
CA ASP A 400 6.34 -15.91 -7.32
C ASP A 400 5.96 -14.81 -8.31
N GLY A 401 6.93 -14.05 -8.83
CA GLY A 401 6.74 -13.05 -9.88
C GLY A 401 6.30 -11.66 -9.40
N LYS A 402 6.05 -11.48 -8.10
CA LYS A 402 5.63 -10.20 -7.51
C LYS A 402 6.78 -9.21 -7.41
N SER A 403 6.49 -7.91 -7.38
CA SER A 403 7.51 -6.89 -7.13
C SER A 403 6.96 -5.77 -6.25
N ALA A 404 7.86 -5.14 -5.50
CA ALA A 404 7.52 -3.93 -4.72
C ALA A 404 7.82 -2.64 -5.50
N MET A 405 8.48 -2.75 -6.67
CA MET A 405 8.96 -1.61 -7.45
C MET A 405 8.68 -1.84 -8.94
N TYR A 406 7.94 -0.92 -9.54
CA TYR A 406 7.58 -0.96 -10.95
C TYR A 406 8.02 0.32 -11.66
N ASP A 407 8.86 0.18 -12.69
CA ASP A 407 9.12 1.28 -13.61
C ASP A 407 7.89 1.51 -14.49
N VAL A 408 7.45 2.76 -14.58
CA VAL A 408 6.28 3.16 -15.35
C VAL A 408 6.75 3.63 -16.72
N ILE A 409 6.57 2.78 -17.73
CA ILE A 409 6.84 3.13 -19.13
C ILE A 409 5.55 3.63 -19.77
N TYR A 410 5.62 4.78 -20.41
CA TYR A 410 4.47 5.43 -21.03
C TYR A 410 4.81 5.92 -22.44
N THR A 411 3.84 5.76 -23.34
CA THR A 411 3.96 6.12 -24.76
C THR A 411 2.76 6.99 -25.16
N PRO A 412 2.93 8.33 -25.17
CA PRO A 412 1.83 9.24 -25.47
C PRO A 412 1.48 9.21 -26.97
N GLN A 413 0.19 9.28 -27.31
CA GLN A 413 -0.30 9.40 -28.69
C GLN A 413 -0.82 10.79 -29.03
N GLU A 414 -1.05 11.63 -28.02
CA GLU A 414 -1.62 12.97 -28.18
C GLU A 414 -0.83 14.05 -27.43
N ILE A 415 -1.02 15.31 -27.84
CA ILE A 415 -0.43 16.49 -27.19
C ILE A 415 -1.37 16.98 -26.11
N GLY A 416 -0.82 17.43 -24.99
CA GLY A 416 -1.59 18.11 -23.95
C GLY A 416 -1.25 17.62 -22.55
N ASN A 417 -2.18 17.84 -21.65
CA ASN A 417 -2.06 17.37 -20.27
C ASN A 417 -2.65 15.96 -20.19
N THR A 418 -1.91 15.06 -19.56
CA THR A 418 -2.36 13.71 -19.24
C THR A 418 -2.29 13.50 -17.74
N LEU A 419 -3.38 12.99 -17.16
CA LEU A 419 -3.43 12.51 -15.78
C LEU A 419 -3.37 10.98 -15.80
N ILE A 420 -2.37 10.42 -15.15
CA ILE A 420 -2.22 8.97 -14.95
C ILE A 420 -2.50 8.68 -13.49
N THR A 421 -3.45 7.81 -13.20
CA THR A 421 -3.81 7.40 -11.83
C THR A 421 -3.62 5.90 -11.66
N PHE A 422 -2.86 5.51 -10.64
CA PHE A 422 -2.62 4.15 -10.22
C PHE A 422 -3.52 3.83 -9.03
N ASN A 423 -4.37 2.82 -9.20
CA ASN A 423 -5.24 2.26 -8.16
C ASN A 423 -4.78 0.84 -7.88
N MET A 424 -4.92 0.37 -6.65
CA MET A 424 -4.54 -1.01 -6.32
C MET A 424 -5.52 -1.63 -5.35
N ASN A 425 -6.00 -2.83 -5.69
CA ASN A 425 -6.86 -3.62 -4.82
C ASN A 425 -6.12 -4.91 -4.45
N ILE A 426 -5.98 -5.17 -3.16
CA ILE A 426 -5.26 -6.32 -2.63
C ILE A 426 -6.02 -6.96 -1.49
N ASP A 427 -5.90 -8.27 -1.33
CA ASP A 427 -6.29 -8.93 -0.09
C ASP A 427 -5.21 -8.68 0.96
N TYR A 428 -5.56 -7.90 1.99
CA TYR A 428 -4.67 -7.58 3.09
C TYR A 428 -5.42 -7.60 4.42
N ALA A 429 -4.81 -8.18 5.45
CA ALA A 429 -5.39 -8.31 6.77
C ALA A 429 -6.78 -8.98 6.81
N GLY A 430 -7.05 -9.91 5.87
CA GLY A 430 -8.30 -10.68 5.81
C GLY A 430 -9.46 -10.00 5.10
N ARG A 431 -9.21 -8.86 4.43
CA ARG A 431 -10.21 -8.14 3.62
C ARG A 431 -9.61 -7.65 2.30
N LEU A 432 -10.48 -7.43 1.33
CA LEU A 432 -10.12 -6.64 0.17
C LEU A 432 -9.88 -5.19 0.62
N TYR A 433 -8.70 -4.67 0.32
CA TYR A 433 -8.29 -3.32 0.66
C TYR A 433 -7.95 -2.56 -0.62
N GLU A 434 -8.63 -1.43 -0.79
CA GLU A 434 -8.34 -0.45 -1.82
C GLU A 434 -7.24 0.49 -1.31
N VAL A 435 -6.07 0.35 -1.89
CA VAL A 435 -4.91 1.18 -1.58
C VAL A 435 -5.17 2.59 -2.14
N PRO A 436 -4.92 3.66 -1.35
CA PRO A 436 -5.06 5.03 -1.81
C PRO A 436 -4.38 5.27 -3.16
N ALA A 437 -5.13 5.87 -4.07
CA ALA A 437 -4.68 6.11 -5.43
C ALA A 437 -3.50 7.09 -5.49
N GLN A 438 -2.54 6.80 -6.36
CA GLN A 438 -1.45 7.73 -6.66
C GLN A 438 -1.65 8.28 -8.07
N SER A 439 -1.52 9.60 -8.25
CA SER A 439 -1.68 10.23 -9.56
C SER A 439 -0.52 11.13 -9.93
N ILE A 440 -0.27 11.23 -11.23
CA ILE A 440 0.73 12.11 -11.82
C ILE A 440 0.15 12.86 -13.00
N GLN A 441 0.51 14.14 -13.12
CA GLN A 441 0.12 14.99 -14.23
C GLN A 441 1.34 15.31 -15.06
N ILE A 442 1.30 14.95 -16.33
CA ILE A 442 2.39 15.17 -17.28
C ILE A 442 1.92 16.02 -18.44
N GLN A 443 2.84 16.83 -19.00
CA GLN A 443 2.60 17.63 -20.17
C GLN A 443 3.37 17.07 -21.37
N ILE A 444 2.63 16.67 -22.41
CA ILE A 444 3.19 16.16 -23.65
C ILE A 444 3.28 17.31 -24.64
N VAL A 445 4.46 17.51 -25.21
CA VAL A 445 4.73 18.56 -26.19
C VAL A 445 5.27 17.94 -27.46
N LYS A 446 4.87 18.50 -28.60
CA LYS A 446 5.49 18.14 -29.88
C LYS A 446 6.76 18.96 -30.04
N ILE A 447 7.93 18.33 -29.91
CA ILE A 447 9.17 18.99 -30.33
C ILE A 447 9.13 19.10 -31.86
N PRO A 448 9.26 20.31 -32.45
CA PRO A 448 9.33 20.45 -33.90
C PRO A 448 10.58 19.74 -34.41
N THR A 449 10.40 18.73 -35.26
CA THR A 449 11.49 18.13 -36.04
C THR A 449 11.96 19.13 -37.10
N THR A 450 12.78 20.10 -36.71
CA THR A 450 13.46 20.96 -37.68
C THR A 450 14.65 20.22 -38.27
N PHE A 451 14.40 19.36 -39.27
CA PHE A 451 15.41 19.01 -40.26
C PHE A 451 14.97 19.54 -41.63
N SER A 452 15.21 20.83 -41.84
CA SER A 452 15.18 21.44 -43.17
C SER A 452 16.40 20.99 -43.96
N ILE A 453 16.37 19.76 -44.47
CA ILE A 453 17.39 19.26 -45.43
C ILE A 453 17.19 19.93 -46.82
N MET A 454 16.15 20.74 -47.00
CA MET A 454 15.73 21.29 -48.29
C MET A 454 16.11 22.77 -48.54
N GLN A 455 17.11 23.33 -47.83
CA GLN A 455 17.59 24.70 -48.08
C GLN A 455 19.08 24.82 -48.44
N ILE A 456 19.85 23.73 -48.48
CA ILE A 456 21.28 23.77 -48.80
C ILE A 456 21.56 23.51 -50.30
N SER A 457 20.61 22.98 -51.08
CA SER A 457 20.87 22.60 -52.47
C SER A 457 20.83 23.76 -53.48
N GLY A 458 19.99 24.79 -53.26
CA GLY A 458 19.81 25.87 -54.23
C GLY A 458 21.00 26.83 -54.32
N ILE A 459 21.53 27.25 -53.17
CA ILE A 459 22.63 28.25 -53.11
C ILE A 459 23.94 27.64 -53.60
N VAL A 460 24.21 26.38 -53.25
CA VAL A 460 25.43 25.67 -53.68
C VAL A 460 25.43 25.48 -55.20
N LEU A 461 24.31 25.09 -55.80
CA LEU A 461 24.22 24.90 -57.25
C LEU A 461 24.37 26.22 -58.04
N PHE A 462 23.76 27.31 -57.54
CA PHE A 462 23.89 28.64 -58.15
C PHE A 462 25.32 29.18 -58.07
N SER A 463 25.99 28.97 -56.93
CA SER A 463 27.40 29.38 -56.76
C SER A 463 28.34 28.64 -57.72
N LEU A 464 28.09 27.35 -57.98
CA LEU A 464 28.91 26.55 -58.90
C LEU A 464 28.76 27.00 -60.36
N LEU A 465 27.52 27.29 -60.80
CA LEU A 465 27.25 27.79 -62.15
C LEU A 465 27.86 29.16 -62.41
N LEU A 466 27.87 30.04 -61.40
CA LEU A 466 28.46 31.38 -61.51
C LEU A 466 29.98 31.31 -61.66
N ILE A 467 30.66 30.42 -60.92
CA ILE A 467 32.11 30.20 -61.03
C ILE A 467 32.48 29.69 -62.44
N ILE A 468 31.72 28.73 -62.98
CA ILE A 468 31.94 28.21 -64.33
C ILE A 468 31.77 29.31 -65.39
N GLY A 469 30.74 30.16 -65.23
CA GLY A 469 30.50 31.29 -66.12
C GLY A 469 31.68 32.29 -66.14
N ILE A 470 32.26 32.59 -64.97
CA ILE A 470 33.43 33.48 -64.86
C ILE A 470 34.65 32.88 -65.54
N ILE A 471 34.91 31.58 -65.37
CA ILE A 471 36.06 30.90 -66.01
C ILE A 471 35.94 30.96 -67.54
N ILE A 472 34.75 30.74 -68.10
CA ILE A 472 34.51 30.83 -69.54
C ILE A 472 34.74 32.27 -70.04
N LEU A 473 34.25 33.27 -69.30
CA LEU A 473 34.45 34.68 -69.66
C LEU A 473 35.94 35.05 -69.68
N LEU A 474 36.69 34.63 -68.66
CA LEU A 474 38.15 34.86 -68.58
C LEU A 474 38.89 34.17 -69.73
N ALA A 475 38.50 32.94 -70.11
CA ALA A 475 39.09 32.23 -71.24
C ALA A 475 38.83 32.95 -72.58
N ILE A 476 37.63 33.53 -72.77
CA ILE A 476 37.31 34.31 -73.99
C ILE A 476 38.14 35.59 -74.06
N ILE A 477 38.26 36.32 -72.95
CA ILE A 477 39.09 37.54 -72.86
C ILE A 477 40.54 37.20 -73.17
N TYR A 478 41.08 36.16 -72.54
CA TYR A 478 42.45 35.71 -72.76
C TYR A 478 42.71 35.33 -74.23
N ARG A 479 41.78 34.61 -74.87
CA ARG A 479 41.88 34.24 -76.29
C ARG A 479 41.88 35.45 -77.23
N ASN A 480 41.19 36.54 -76.88
CA ASN A 480 41.14 37.75 -77.70
C ASN A 480 42.39 38.63 -77.55
N LEU A 481 43.15 38.48 -76.46
CA LEU A 481 44.42 39.19 -76.25
C LEU A 481 45.58 38.55 -77.02
N GLN A 482 45.46 37.29 -77.44
CA GLN A 482 46.50 36.59 -78.20
C GLN A 482 46.42 36.91 -79.70
N THR A 483 47.58 37.19 -80.30
CA THR A 483 47.70 37.45 -81.75
C THR A 483 47.40 36.19 -82.56
N ALA A 484 46.54 36.31 -83.58
CA ALA A 484 46.29 35.21 -84.50
C ALA A 484 47.54 34.98 -85.38
N PRO A 485 47.89 33.72 -85.71
CA PRO A 485 48.98 33.43 -86.63
C PRO A 485 48.72 34.01 -88.03
N TYR A 486 49.79 34.47 -88.67
CA TYR A 486 49.78 35.02 -90.03
C TYR A 486 51.04 34.59 -90.79
N GLY A 487 51.12 34.97 -92.06
CA GLY A 487 52.20 34.57 -92.96
C GLY A 487 52.01 33.19 -93.58
N HIS A 488 52.93 32.84 -94.47
CA HIS A 488 52.90 31.59 -95.20
C HIS A 488 54.31 31.12 -95.60
N LEU A 489 54.42 29.84 -95.96
CA LEU A 489 55.64 29.25 -96.51
C LEU A 489 55.46 28.93 -97.99
N ASN A 490 56.40 29.38 -98.81
CA ASN A 490 56.49 29.05 -100.23
C ASN A 490 57.65 28.07 -100.50
N ASP A 491 57.55 27.25 -101.54
CA ASP A 491 58.67 26.46 -102.03
C ASP A 491 59.66 27.30 -102.88
N GLU A 492 60.77 26.69 -103.30
CA GLU A 492 61.79 27.30 -104.17
C GLU A 492 61.26 27.81 -105.52
N ASN A 493 60.06 27.38 -105.94
CA ASN A 493 59.40 27.79 -107.17
C ASN A 493 58.30 28.84 -106.94
N GLY A 494 58.11 29.29 -105.69
CA GLY A 494 57.10 30.29 -105.30
C GLY A 494 55.68 29.72 -105.09
N ASN A 495 55.50 28.40 -105.00
CA ASN A 495 54.19 27.81 -104.71
C ASN A 495 53.91 27.80 -103.21
N LEU A 496 52.68 28.15 -102.83
CA LEU A 496 52.21 28.13 -101.44
C LEU A 496 52.14 26.70 -100.87
N ILE A 497 52.92 26.41 -99.83
CA ILE A 497 52.95 25.11 -99.15
C ILE A 497 52.09 25.12 -97.89
N VAL A 498 52.22 26.16 -97.05
CA VAL A 498 51.43 26.29 -95.81
C VAL A 498 50.99 27.73 -95.62
N ASN A 499 49.69 27.93 -95.33
CA ASN A 499 49.15 29.20 -94.87
C ASN A 499 48.82 29.11 -93.38
N PHE A 500 49.52 29.88 -92.55
CA PHE A 500 49.41 29.83 -91.10
C PHE A 500 48.08 30.39 -90.57
N LYS A 501 47.37 31.20 -91.35
CA LYS A 501 46.04 31.73 -91.02
C LYS A 501 44.95 30.67 -91.08
N THR A 502 45.10 29.67 -91.96
CA THR A 502 44.08 28.65 -92.23
C THR A 502 44.45 27.26 -91.69
N ILE A 503 45.57 27.15 -90.97
CA ILE A 503 46.06 25.89 -90.45
C ILE A 503 45.14 25.34 -89.33
N LYS A 504 44.76 24.06 -89.41
CA LYS A 504 43.87 23.43 -88.42
C LYS A 504 44.67 22.99 -87.19
N LYS A 505 44.47 23.67 -86.05
CA LYS A 505 45.09 23.33 -84.75
C LYS A 505 44.17 22.44 -83.88
N PRO A 506 44.71 21.68 -82.89
CA PRO A 506 43.93 21.00 -81.86
C PRO A 506 43.12 21.98 -80.98
N LEU A 507 41.95 21.56 -80.45
CA LEU A 507 41.01 22.41 -79.70
C LEU A 507 41.64 23.13 -78.49
N ILE A 508 42.47 22.43 -77.71
CA ILE A 508 43.13 23.01 -76.53
C ILE A 508 44.13 24.09 -76.95
N GLN A 509 44.88 23.85 -78.03
CA GLN A 509 45.84 24.81 -78.56
C GLN A 509 45.15 26.04 -79.17
N GLN A 510 44.00 25.87 -79.82
CA GLN A 510 43.21 27.00 -80.34
C GLN A 510 42.73 27.96 -79.24
N ILE A 511 42.52 27.46 -78.02
CA ILE A 511 41.96 28.23 -76.90
C ILE A 511 43.07 28.82 -76.02
N LEU A 512 44.09 28.03 -75.65
CA LEU A 512 45.11 28.44 -74.69
C LEU A 512 46.38 29.02 -75.34
N HIS A 513 46.69 28.61 -76.56
CA HIS A 513 47.94 28.91 -77.29
C HIS A 513 47.64 29.33 -78.73
N ARG A 514 46.68 30.26 -78.89
CA ARG A 514 46.24 30.77 -80.20
C ARG A 514 47.43 31.35 -80.98
N ASP A 515 48.34 32.00 -80.28
CA ASP A 515 49.54 32.67 -80.78
C ASP A 515 50.70 31.72 -81.12
N GLU A 516 50.54 30.40 -81.00
CA GLU A 516 51.63 29.44 -81.25
C GLU A 516 51.22 28.40 -82.30
N ILE A 517 52.09 28.12 -83.28
CA ILE A 517 51.98 27.01 -84.22
C ILE A 517 53.07 26.00 -83.90
N LEU A 518 52.66 24.77 -83.57
CA LEU A 518 53.59 23.67 -83.40
C LEU A 518 54.01 23.13 -84.76
N GLY A 519 55.27 22.79 -84.89
CA GLY A 519 55.90 22.24 -86.09
C GLY A 519 55.23 20.97 -86.60
N THR A 520 54.77 20.13 -85.68
CA THR A 520 53.97 18.93 -85.97
C THR A 520 52.68 19.22 -86.76
N VAL A 521 52.11 20.43 -86.63
CA VAL A 521 50.89 20.84 -87.34
C VAL A 521 51.22 21.42 -88.73
N ILE A 522 52.45 21.86 -88.96
CA ILE A 522 52.93 22.39 -90.26
C ILE A 522 52.99 21.26 -91.31
N GLY A 523 53.29 20.03 -90.89
CA GLY A 523 53.27 18.85 -91.77
C GLY A 523 54.43 18.79 -92.77
N ILE A 524 55.51 19.55 -92.52
CA ILE A 524 56.73 19.56 -93.34
C ILE A 524 57.82 18.76 -92.62
N THR A 525 58.38 17.77 -93.31
CA THR A 525 59.47 16.94 -92.78
C THR A 525 60.72 17.76 -92.48
N GLY A 526 61.18 17.69 -91.23
CA GLY A 526 62.30 18.47 -90.69
C GLY A 526 61.90 19.77 -90.00
N LEU A 527 60.60 20.07 -89.88
CA LEU A 527 60.07 21.18 -89.08
C LEU A 527 59.20 20.69 -87.91
N GLU A 528 59.18 19.41 -87.58
CA GLU A 528 58.28 18.87 -86.54
C GLU A 528 58.60 19.43 -85.13
N GLU A 529 59.86 19.75 -84.88
CA GLU A 529 60.39 20.14 -83.56
C GLU A 529 60.46 21.65 -83.35
N ILE A 530 59.90 22.45 -84.28
CA ILE A 530 59.82 23.91 -84.12
C ILE A 530 58.50 24.33 -83.47
N THR A 531 58.51 25.51 -82.86
CA THR A 531 57.29 26.24 -82.48
C THR A 531 57.39 27.67 -83.01
N LEU A 532 56.44 28.08 -83.85
CA LEU A 532 56.31 29.47 -84.28
C LEU A 532 55.42 30.21 -83.30
N LYS A 533 55.97 31.19 -82.60
CA LYS A 533 55.24 32.06 -81.67
C LYS A 533 55.05 33.45 -82.27
N TYR A 534 53.80 33.90 -82.27
CA TYR A 534 53.38 35.19 -82.80
C TYR A 534 53.22 36.16 -81.64
N LYS A 535 53.91 37.29 -81.66
CA LYS A 535 53.78 38.31 -80.61
C LYS A 535 54.04 39.69 -81.17
N ASN A 536 53.07 40.59 -81.02
CA ASN A 536 53.20 42.02 -81.37
C ASN A 536 53.77 42.28 -82.78
N GLY A 537 53.35 41.52 -83.79
CA GLY A 537 53.82 41.68 -85.17
C GLY A 537 55.16 40.99 -85.48
N LEU A 538 55.73 40.23 -84.54
CA LEU A 538 56.91 39.41 -84.72
C LEU A 538 56.55 37.92 -84.74
N VAL A 539 57.31 37.15 -85.52
CA VAL A 539 57.24 35.69 -85.54
C VAL A 539 58.57 35.14 -85.05
N ILE A 540 58.52 34.41 -83.94
CA ILE A 540 59.68 33.79 -83.30
C ILE A 540 59.61 32.30 -83.58
N MET A 541 60.59 31.77 -84.30
CA MET A 541 60.78 30.33 -84.44
C MET A 541 61.63 29.84 -83.27
N ASN A 542 61.06 29.01 -82.41
CA ASN A 542 61.79 28.27 -81.37
C ASN A 542 62.05 26.84 -81.84
N ILE A 543 63.23 26.30 -81.57
CA ILE A 543 63.65 24.94 -81.92
C ILE A 543 63.86 24.17 -80.62
N SER A 544 63.24 23.00 -80.50
CA SER A 544 63.20 22.22 -79.25
C SER A 544 64.40 21.26 -79.09
N ASP A 545 65.15 20.99 -80.16
CA ASP A 545 66.35 20.11 -80.18
C ASP A 545 67.63 20.94 -80.45
N ASP A 546 68.71 20.61 -79.75
CA ASP A 546 70.03 21.29 -79.81
C ASP A 546 70.85 20.91 -81.07
N SER A 547 70.31 20.05 -81.94
CA SER A 547 70.96 19.62 -83.19
C SER A 547 70.63 20.58 -84.35
N PRO A 548 71.61 21.24 -85.01
CA PRO A 548 71.34 22.25 -86.04
C PRO A 548 70.91 21.62 -87.38
N ARG A 549 69.66 21.15 -87.45
CA ARG A 549 69.01 20.61 -88.67
C ARG A 549 68.35 21.69 -89.52
N ILE A 550 68.10 22.85 -88.92
CA ILE A 550 67.42 23.98 -89.55
C ILE A 550 68.40 25.12 -89.75
N ARG A 551 68.40 25.69 -90.96
CA ARG A 551 69.19 26.87 -91.31
C ARG A 551 68.27 27.98 -91.76
N ILE A 552 68.58 29.21 -91.39
CA ILE A 552 67.91 30.41 -91.91
C ILE A 552 68.94 31.25 -92.65
N ASN A 553 68.66 31.59 -93.91
CA ASN A 553 69.57 32.35 -94.79
C ASN A 553 71.01 31.79 -94.78
N SER A 554 71.12 30.46 -94.91
CA SER A 554 72.38 29.70 -94.89
C SER A 554 73.13 29.65 -93.55
N GLN A 555 72.57 30.17 -92.45
CA GLN A 555 73.16 30.08 -91.11
C GLN A 555 72.40 29.07 -90.23
N PRO A 556 73.10 28.17 -89.48
CA PRO A 556 72.44 27.29 -88.53
C PRO A 556 71.80 28.08 -87.39
N VAL A 557 70.59 27.70 -87.01
CA VAL A 557 69.87 28.32 -85.87
C VAL A 557 69.97 27.40 -84.67
N VAL A 558 70.27 27.99 -83.51
CA VAL A 558 70.28 27.31 -82.21
C VAL A 558 69.26 28.03 -81.31
N ASN A 559 68.38 27.27 -80.65
CA ASN A 559 67.30 27.74 -79.77
C ASN A 559 66.17 28.56 -80.42
N SER A 560 66.46 29.76 -80.94
CA SER A 560 65.39 30.63 -81.46
C SER A 560 65.87 31.62 -82.52
N TYR A 561 64.99 31.99 -83.46
CA TYR A 561 65.23 33.01 -84.47
C TYR A 561 64.01 33.88 -84.72
N TYR A 562 64.22 35.17 -84.99
CA TYR A 562 63.17 36.11 -85.39
C TYR A 562 62.99 36.06 -86.90
N LEU A 563 61.91 35.45 -87.36
CA LEU A 563 61.59 35.37 -88.78
C LEU A 563 61.17 36.74 -89.31
N LYS A 564 61.81 37.14 -90.41
CA LYS A 564 61.50 38.32 -91.20
C LYS A 564 60.93 37.90 -92.55
N ASP A 565 60.20 38.82 -93.17
CA ASP A 565 59.70 38.63 -94.52
C ASP A 565 60.86 38.34 -95.50
N GLY A 566 60.72 37.28 -96.30
CA GLY A 566 61.73 36.81 -97.25
C GLY A 566 62.82 35.92 -96.66
N ASP A 567 62.73 35.52 -95.38
CA ASP A 567 63.70 34.59 -94.80
C ASP A 567 63.58 33.18 -95.40
N TRP A 568 64.72 32.63 -95.82
CA TRP A 568 64.78 31.26 -96.34
C TRP A 568 65.09 30.25 -95.24
N ILE A 569 64.16 29.35 -94.98
CA ILE A 569 64.25 28.24 -94.03
C ILE A 569 64.67 26.97 -94.77
N GLY A 570 65.89 26.51 -94.53
CA GLY A 570 66.42 25.26 -95.04
C GLY A 570 66.30 24.12 -94.03
N THR A 571 65.66 23.02 -94.43
CA THR A 571 65.55 21.79 -93.61
C THR A 571 65.43 20.55 -94.50
N SER A 572 66.07 19.45 -94.08
CA SER A 572 66.05 18.15 -94.78
C SER A 572 66.32 18.23 -96.30
N GLY A 573 67.20 19.12 -96.74
CA GLY A 573 67.56 19.29 -98.16
C GLY A 573 66.57 20.10 -99.00
N LYS A 574 65.53 20.69 -98.39
CA LYS A 574 64.57 21.59 -99.05
C LYS A 574 64.67 23.01 -98.51
N LEU A 575 64.29 23.99 -99.33
CA LEU A 575 64.28 25.41 -99.01
C LEU A 575 62.85 25.94 -99.03
N TYR A 576 62.46 26.69 -98.00
CA TYR A 576 61.15 27.33 -97.90
C TYR A 576 61.30 28.82 -97.61
N GLU A 577 60.60 29.67 -98.35
CA GLU A 577 60.57 31.11 -98.09
C GLU A 577 59.46 31.44 -97.10
N PHE A 578 59.78 32.17 -96.04
CA PHE A 578 58.79 32.71 -95.11
C PHE A 578 58.34 34.10 -95.57
N VAL A 579 57.04 34.24 -95.83
CA VAL A 579 56.46 35.48 -96.32
C VAL A 579 55.42 36.02 -95.35
N ILE A 580 55.59 37.28 -94.96
CA ILE A 580 54.68 38.05 -94.11
C ILE A 580 53.71 38.81 -95.02
N ASN A 581 52.53 38.24 -95.26
CA ASN A 581 51.37 39.01 -95.70
C ASN A 581 50.36 39.06 -94.54
N PRO A 582 49.86 40.25 -94.12
CA PRO A 582 48.87 40.38 -93.05
C PRO A 582 47.53 39.69 -93.36
#